data_AF-A0A970DFK5-F1
#
_entry.id   AF-A0A970DFK5-F1
#
_cell.length_a   1.000
_cell.length_b   1.000
_cell.length_c   1.000
_cell.angle_alpha   90.00
_cell.angle_beta   90.00
_cell.angle_gamma   90.00
#
_symmetry.space_group_name_H-M   'P 1'
#
loop_
_entity.id
_entity.type
_entity.pdbx_description
1 polymer ?
#
loop_
_entity_poly.entity_id
_entity_poly.type
_entity_poly.pdbx_seq_one_letter_code
_entity_poly.pdbx_strand_id
1 'polypeptide(L)' 'MLVARAWKDYEILDTGDGEKVERWGSFILRRPDPQIIWPWQKE' A
#
# COMPACT_ATOMS: atom_id res chain seq x y z
N MET A 1 -4.40 -19.60 4.04
CA MET A 1 -4.00 -18.20 3.75
C MET A 1 -2.65 -18.24 3.06
N LEU A 2 -2.55 -17.72 1.84
CA LEU A 2 -1.29 -17.63 1.09
C LEU A 2 -0.75 -16.21 1.30
N VAL A 3 0.53 -16.09 1.68
CA VAL A 3 1.16 -14.78 1.94
C VAL A 3 2.41 -14.68 1.09
N ALA A 4 2.47 -13.68 0.23
CA ALA A 4 3.62 -13.44 -0.63
C ALA A 4 4.63 -12.54 0.08
N ARG A 5 5.70 -13.13 0.64
CA ARG A 5 6.72 -12.43 1.46
C ARG A 5 8.06 -12.21 0.76
N ALA A 6 8.25 -12.78 -0.43
CA ALA A 6 9.56 -12.80 -1.11
C ALA A 6 9.71 -11.71 -2.20
N TRP A 7 8.83 -10.70 -2.21
CA TRP A 7 8.97 -9.56 -3.09
C TRP A 7 10.15 -8.72 -2.65
N LYS A 8 11.07 -8.41 -3.57
CA LYS A 8 12.23 -7.55 -3.30
C LYS A 8 11.97 -6.11 -3.72
N ASP A 9 11.25 -5.93 -4.81
CA ASP A 9 11.04 -4.64 -5.45
C ASP A 9 9.62 -4.10 -5.25
N TYR A 10 8.79 -4.78 -4.45
CA TYR A 10 7.42 -4.36 -4.17
C TYR A 10 7.09 -4.51 -2.69
N GLU A 11 6.56 -3.43 -2.11
CA GLU A 11 5.96 -3.43 -0.79
C GLU A 11 4.82 -2.41 -0.72
N ILE A 12 3.84 -2.70 0.14
CA ILE A 12 2.79 -1.75 0.50
C ILE A 12 3.32 -0.95 1.68
N LEU A 13 3.46 0.36 1.50
CA LEU A 13 3.95 1.25 2.54
C LEU A 13 2.83 1.65 3.49
N ASP A 14 1.65 1.98 2.93
CA ASP A 14 0.52 2.45 3.74
C ASP A 14 -0.83 2.31 3.01
N THR A 15 -1.92 2.21 3.77
CA THR A 15 -3.30 2.13 3.28
C THR A 15 -4.26 2.98 4.13
N GLY A 16 -4.96 3.95 3.54
CA GLY A 16 -5.93 4.78 4.26
C GLY A 16 -6.68 5.77 3.36
N ASP A 17 -7.83 6.25 3.82
CA ASP A 17 -8.72 7.22 3.15
C ASP A 17 -8.97 6.90 1.66
N GLY A 18 -9.24 5.63 1.33
CA GLY A 18 -9.50 5.19 -0.04
C GLY A 18 -8.26 5.08 -0.92
N GLU A 19 -7.05 5.15 -0.34
CA GLU A 19 -5.80 5.26 -1.07
C GLU A 19 -4.78 4.21 -0.60
N LYS A 20 -4.02 3.70 -1.56
CA LYS A 20 -2.94 2.74 -1.35
C LYS A 20 -1.61 3.35 -1.76
N VAL A 21 -0.61 3.27 -0.89
CA VAL A 21 0.75 3.71 -1.16
C VAL A 21 1.66 2.51 -1.32
N GLU A 22 2.32 2.41 -2.47
CA GLU A 22 3.12 1.26 -2.89
C GLU A 22 4.51 1.71 -3.32
N ARG A 23 5.54 0.96 -2.93
CA ARG A 23 6.89 1.10 -3.48
C ARG A 23 7.05 0.07 -4.60
N TRP A 24 7.55 0.53 -5.75
CA TRP A 24 7.94 -0.28 -6.91
C TRP A 24 9.38 0.05 -7.27
N GLY A 25 10.33 -0.68 -6.67
CA GLY A 25 11.76 -0.39 -6.76
C GLY A 25 12.06 1.04 -6.29
N SER A 26 12.46 1.91 -7.22
CA SER A 26 12.75 3.31 -6.97
C SER A 26 11.53 4.24 -7.01
N PHE A 27 10.36 3.75 -7.42
CA PHE A 27 9.15 4.56 -7.57
C PHE A 27 8.21 4.38 -6.39
N ILE A 28 7.54 5.46 -6.01
CA ILE A 28 6.43 5.43 -5.06
C ILE A 28 5.17 5.79 -5.83
N LEU A 29 4.17 4.91 -5.75
CA LEU A 29 2.86 5.10 -6.38
C LEU A 29 1.82 5.29 -5.30
N ARG A 30 0.96 6.30 -5.49
CA ARG A 30 -0.27 6.49 -4.74
C ARG A 30 -1.43 6.22 -5.69
N ARG A 31 -2.28 5.26 -5.34
CA ARG A 31 -3.40 4.84 -6.18
C ARG A 31 -4.70 4.82 -5.38
N PRO A 32 -5.82 5.24 -5.98
CA PRO A 32 -7.13 5.03 -5.38
C PRO A 32 -7.43 3.55 -5.34
N ASP A 33 -7.78 3.05 -4.16
CA ASP A 33 -8.26 1.70 -3.93
C ASP A 33 -9.57 1.76 -3.12
N PRO A 34 -10.73 1.58 -3.78
CA PRO A 34 -12.04 1.75 -3.14
C PRO A 34 -12.31 0.71 -2.04
N GLN A 35 -11.48 -0.33 -1.91
CA GLN A 35 -11.61 -1.33 -0.85
C GLN A 35 -10.95 -0.87 0.46
N ILE A 36 -10.15 0.19 0.43
CA ILE A 36 -9.50 0.76 1.61
C ILE A 36 -10.48 1.71 2.30
N ILE A 37 -11.17 1.20 3.32
CA ILE A 37 -12.20 1.95 4.07
C ILE A 37 -11.68 2.60 5.36
N TRP A 38 -10.44 2.30 5.73
CA TRP A 38 -9.83 2.78 6.98
C TRP A 38 -9.33 4.21 6.79
N PRO A 39 -9.45 5.10 7.80
CA PRO A 39 -8.81 6.41 7.73
C PRO A 39 -7.29 6.30 7.90
N TRP A 40 -6.55 7.30 7.43
CA TRP A 40 -5.13 7.41 7.77
C TRP A 40 -4.96 7.54 9.29
N GLN A 41 -4.01 6.79 9.87
CA GLN A 41 -3.59 7.03 11.24
C GLN A 41 -2.84 8.36 11.28
N LYS A 42 -3.40 9.33 12.00
CA LYS A 42 -2.64 10.51 12.42
C LYS A 42 -1.85 10.13 13.67
N GLU A 43 -0.55 10.40 13.67
CA GLU A 43 0.26 10.45 14.89
C GLU A 43 -0.31 11.44 15.91
#